data_AF-A0A846PDE5-F1
#
_entry.id   AF-A0A846PDE5-F1
#
_cell.length_a   1.000
_cell.length_b   1.000
_cell.length_c   1.000
_cell.angle_alpha   90.00
_cell.angle_beta   90.00
_cell.angle_gamma   90.00
#
_symmetry.space_group_name_H-M   'P 1'
#
loop_
_entity.id
_entity.type
_entity.pdbx_description
1 polymer ?
#
loop_
_entity_poly.entity_id
_entity_poly.type
_entity_poly.pdbx_seq_one_letter_code
_entity_poly.pdbx_strand_id
1 'polypeptide(L)' 'GMFSGLMLSQYTAASLVCENRVLSTPAATGSIPTAADQEDFVSMGMTTAIKTKQILKNANAVL' A
#
# COMPACT_ATOMS: atom_id res chain seq x y z
N GLY A 1 -11.08 -24.48 23.63
CA GLY A 1 -9.83 -25.15 23.24
C GLY A 1 -10.05 -26.44 22.48
N MET A 2 -10.94 -26.44 21.48
CA MET A 2 -11.15 -27.60 20.59
C MET A 2 -11.43 -27.12 19.15
N PHE A 3 -12.03 -25.94 18.99
CA PHE A 3 -12.15 -25.24 17.71
C PHE A 3 -11.75 -23.77 17.88
N SER A 4 -10.98 -23.25 16.92
CA SER A 4 -10.56 -21.83 16.87
C SER A 4 -11.48 -20.96 16.01
N GLY A 5 -12.49 -21.55 15.35
CA GLY A 5 -13.39 -20.84 14.45
C GLY A 5 -12.63 -19.99 13.42
N LEU A 6 -13.06 -18.73 13.27
CA LEU A 6 -12.45 -17.73 12.38
C LEU A 6 -11.35 -16.89 13.06
N MET A 7 -10.80 -17.34 14.19
CA MET A 7 -9.78 -16.58 14.91
C MET A 7 -8.54 -16.31 14.03
N LEU A 8 -8.14 -17.27 13.19
CA LEU A 8 -6.99 -17.11 12.28
C LEU A 8 -7.24 -16.11 11.15
N SER A 9 -8.45 -16.05 10.60
CA SER A 9 -8.78 -15.07 9.55
C SER A 9 -8.78 -13.63 10.08
N GLN A 10 -9.02 -13.44 11.38
CA GLN A 10 -8.86 -12.11 12.00
C GLN A 10 -7.40 -11.66 12.05
N TYR A 11 -6.46 -12.57 12.35
CA TYR A 11 -5.03 -12.24 12.31
C TYR A 11 -4.56 -11.89 10.88
N THR A 12 -5.04 -12.61 9.86
CA THR A 12 -4.71 -12.29 8.47
C THR A 12 -5.28 -10.93 8.06
N ALA A 13 -6.54 -10.63 8.43
CA ALA A 13 -7.15 -9.34 8.17
C ALA A 13 -6.39 -8.20 8.87
N ALA A 14 -6.00 -8.39 10.13
CA ALA A 14 -5.23 -7.41 10.89
C ALA A 14 -3.84 -7.14 10.26
N SER A 15 -3.17 -8.19 9.77
CA SER A 15 -1.89 -8.05 9.05
C SER A 15 -2.03 -7.21 7.77
N LEU A 16 -3.07 -7.48 6.96
CA LEU A 16 -3.34 -6.75 5.72
C LEU A 16 -3.68 -5.27 5.98
N VAL A 17 -4.41 -4.98 7.05
CA VAL A 17 -4.70 -3.59 7.47
C VAL A 17 -3.43 -2.88 7.92
N CYS A 18 -2.52 -3.57 8.61
CA CYS A 18 -1.23 -3.01 9.01
C CYS A 18 -0.34 -2.70 7.80
N GLU A 19 -0.30 -3.61 6.80
CA GLU A 19 0.41 -3.38 5.55
C GLU A 19 -0.14 -2.15 4.79
N ASN A 20 -1.47 -2.02 4.71
CA ASN A 20 -2.11 -0.87 4.09
C ASN A 20 -1.69 0.45 4.74
N ARG A 21 -1.51 0.49 6.07
CA ARG A 21 -1.02 1.68 6.78
C ARG A 21 0.36 2.13 6.28
N VAL A 22 1.27 1.20 6.02
CA VAL A 22 2.60 1.50 5.48
C VAL A 22 2.50 2.00 4.03
N LEU A 23 1.64 1.36 3.24
CA LEU A 23 1.39 1.73 1.84
C LEU A 23 0.71 3.10 1.68
N SER A 24 -0.05 3.57 2.67
CA SER A 24 -0.76 4.87 2.59
C SER A 24 0.14 6.11 2.57
N THR A 25 1.45 5.95 2.72
CA THR A 25 2.42 7.03 2.52
C THR A 25 2.37 7.59 1.08
N PRO A 26 2.19 8.91 0.87
CA PRO A 26 2.01 9.46 -0.47
C PRO A 26 3.32 9.42 -1.28
N ALA A 27 3.35 8.63 -2.35
CA ALA A 27 4.54 8.50 -3.21
C ALA A 27 4.87 9.80 -3.97
N ALA A 28 3.87 10.65 -4.23
CA ALA A 28 4.05 11.95 -4.87
C ALA A 28 4.96 12.93 -4.10
N THR A 29 5.22 12.68 -2.81
CA THR A 29 6.14 13.51 -2.01
C THR A 29 7.62 13.22 -2.26
N GLY A 30 7.93 12.11 -2.94
CA GLY A 30 9.28 11.66 -3.20
C GLY A 30 9.82 12.06 -4.58
N SER A 31 9.55 13.28 -5.07
CA SER A 31 10.10 13.76 -6.34
C SER A 31 11.63 13.73 -6.33
N ILE A 32 12.24 13.18 -7.37
CA ILE A 32 13.70 13.14 -7.56
C ILE A 32 13.99 13.76 -8.93
N PRO A 33 14.80 14.83 -9.00
CA PRO A 33 15.16 15.46 -10.25
C PRO A 33 15.89 14.51 -11.20
N THR A 34 15.59 14.61 -12.48
CA THR A 34 16.19 13.79 -13.54
C THR A 34 16.72 14.66 -14.68
N ALA A 35 17.54 14.06 -15.55
CA ALA A 35 18.10 14.73 -16.73
C ALA A 35 18.88 16.03 -16.43
N ALA A 36 19.81 15.99 -15.47
CA ALA A 36 20.64 17.15 -15.08
C ALA A 36 19.80 18.40 -14.73
N ASP A 37 18.79 18.21 -13.87
CA ASP A 37 17.84 19.23 -13.40
C ASP A 37 16.94 19.83 -14.49
N GLN A 38 16.88 19.22 -15.68
CA GLN A 38 15.91 19.61 -16.72
C GLN A 38 14.48 19.15 -16.37
N GLU A 39 14.35 18.02 -15.68
CA GLU A 39 13.11 17.56 -15.06
C GLU A 39 13.24 17.75 -13.55
N ASP A 40 13.09 18.98 -13.10
CA ASP A 40 13.23 19.41 -11.70
C ASP A 40 12.06 18.93 -10.80
N PHE A 41 10.97 18.47 -11.40
CA PHE A 41 9.82 17.88 -10.71
C PHE A 41 9.30 16.60 -11.41
N VAL A 42 9.10 15.55 -10.60
CA VAL A 42 8.55 14.27 -11.05
C VAL A 42 7.41 13.84 -10.12
N SER A 43 6.24 13.56 -10.69
CA SER A 43 5.00 13.29 -9.95
C SER A 43 4.95 11.96 -9.19
N MET A 44 5.85 11.02 -9.50
CA MET A 44 5.83 9.64 -9.00
C MET A 44 4.46 8.92 -9.21
N GLY A 45 3.75 9.29 -10.29
CA GLY A 45 2.38 8.83 -10.55
C GLY A 45 2.25 7.32 -10.72
N MET A 46 3.19 6.68 -11.43
CA MET A 46 3.16 5.22 -11.63
C MET A 46 3.31 4.46 -10.30
N THR A 47 4.23 4.90 -9.43
CA THR A 47 4.40 4.33 -8.09
C THR A 47 3.13 4.50 -7.26
N THR A 48 2.48 5.66 -7.34
CA THR A 48 1.19 5.91 -6.68
C THR A 48 0.11 4.93 -7.16
N ALA A 49 0.02 4.69 -8.47
CA ALA A 49 -0.94 3.74 -9.04
C ALA A 49 -0.69 2.29 -8.59
N ILE A 50 0.58 1.85 -8.57
CA ILE A 50 0.96 0.50 -8.11
C ILE A 50 0.58 0.31 -6.63
N LYS A 51 0.92 1.26 -5.77
CA LYS A 51 0.57 1.22 -4.33
C LYS A 51 -0.95 1.17 -4.13
N THR A 52 -1.69 1.98 -4.88
CA THR A 52 -3.16 2.02 -4.82
C THR A 52 -3.78 0.68 -5.22
N LYS A 53 -3.26 0.05 -6.29
CA LYS A 53 -3.70 -1.29 -6.72
C LYS A 53 -3.50 -2.34 -5.61
N GLN A 54 -2.38 -2.28 -4.89
CA GLN A 54 -2.12 -3.19 -3.78
C GLN A 54 -3.04 -2.94 -2.59
N ILE A 55 -3.28 -1.67 -2.22
CA ILE A 55 -4.24 -1.31 -1.17
C ILE A 55 -5.63 -1.86 -1.47
N LEU A 56 -6.10 -1.70 -2.72
CA LEU A 56 -7.40 -2.23 -3.15
C LEU A 56 -7.47 -3.75 -3.07
N LYS A 57 -6.39 -4.46 -3.47
CA LYS A 57 -6.31 -5.92 -3.35
C LYS A 57 -6.41 -6.37 -1.89
N ASN A 58 -5.68 -5.69 -1.00
CA ASN A 58 -5.70 -5.98 0.44
C ASN A 58 -7.06 -5.68 1.06
N ALA A 59 -7.71 -4.58 0.66
CA ALA A 59 -9.06 -4.24 1.10
C ALA A 59 -10.09 -5.28 0.66
N ASN A 60 -10.04 -5.73 -0.59
CA ASN A 60 -10.92 -6.79 -1.10
C ASN A 60 -10.70 -8.16 -0.43
N ALA A 61 -9.51 -8.41 0.12
CA ALA A 61 -9.23 -9.63 0.87
C ALA A 61 -9.72 -9.57 2.33
N VAL A 62 -10.04 -8.37 2.84
CA VAL A 62 -10.59 -8.15 4.18
C VAL A 62 -12.12 -8.15 4.18
N LEU A 63 -12.73 -7.67 3.08
CA LEU A 63 -14.19 -7.67 2.86
C LEU A 63 -14.72 -9.09 2.57
#